data_AF-A0A1Y0HKX3-F1
#
_entry.id   AF-A0A1Y0HKX3-F1
#
_cell.length_a   1.000
_cell.length_b   1.000
_cell.length_c   1.000
_cell.angle_alpha   90.00
_cell.angle_beta   90.00
_cell.angle_gamma   90.00
#
_symmetry.space_group_name_H-M   'P 1'
#
loop_
_entity.id
_entity.type
_entity.pdbx_description
1 polymer ?
#
loop_
_entity_poly.entity_id
_entity_poly.type
_entity_poly.pdbx_seq_one_letter_code
_entity_poly.pdbx_strand_id
1 'polypeptide(L)'
;MPKKLFTVTHERIDKPEGKRIYDVNPVAYNTSLNTRIEALNEIIKSQIEAKDYNKIQYNETRFDSYNDLTFGHDGLLEIAYQLFSSFPKIGKILQDKFDYIFIDEYQDTNEKIIQIFLRHLPQNDKTVVGLFGDAMQSIYKDGIGDVQNYIADSTLEEIIKEDNYRCSVQVVEFINNIRTDGLNQEVQLKHDESTLDERQGIVSFFYSIVDSKPTAFSTKEIKKSIYRKNKQFNRTCKEQSA
;
A
#
# COMPACT_ATOMS: atom_id res chain seq x y z
N MET A 1 -14.43 5.23 24.64
CA MET A 1 -13.66 5.15 25.90
C MET A 1 -14.05 4.00 26.85
N PRO A 2 -15.33 3.65 27.12
CA PRO A 2 -15.67 2.72 28.21
C PRO A 2 -15.24 1.26 27.99
N LYS A 3 -15.02 0.83 26.74
CA LYS A 3 -14.52 -0.52 26.45
C LYS A 3 -13.07 -0.74 26.90
N LYS A 4 -12.20 0.27 26.85
CA LYS A 4 -10.74 0.08 27.03
C LYS A 4 -10.32 -0.13 28.49
N LEU A 5 -10.93 0.56 29.47
CA LEU A 5 -10.60 0.37 30.90
C LEU A 5 -11.00 -1.04 31.37
N PHE A 6 -12.19 -1.49 31.00
CA PHE A 6 -12.66 -2.85 31.31
C PHE A 6 -11.72 -3.92 30.74
N THR A 7 -11.13 -3.71 29.56
CA THR A 7 -10.16 -4.65 29.00
C THR A 7 -8.90 -4.79 29.85
N VAL A 8 -8.47 -3.73 30.54
CA VAL A 8 -7.22 -3.71 31.33
C VAL A 8 -7.46 -4.12 32.79
N THR A 9 -8.49 -3.58 33.44
CA THR A 9 -8.73 -3.77 34.89
C THR A 9 -9.94 -4.64 35.19
N HIS A 10 -10.74 -5.04 34.18
CA HIS A 10 -12.05 -5.70 34.35
C HIS A 10 -13.09 -4.86 35.12
N GLU A 11 -12.82 -3.57 35.30
CA GLU A 11 -13.73 -2.65 35.99
C GLU A 11 -14.65 -1.94 35.00
N ARG A 12 -15.92 -1.80 35.38
CA ARG A 12 -16.90 -1.02 34.61
C ARG A 12 -16.82 0.44 35.04
N ILE A 13 -16.79 1.34 34.05
CA ILE A 13 -16.89 2.78 34.30
C ILE A 13 -18.36 3.17 34.42
N ASP A 14 -18.69 3.99 35.42
CA ASP A 14 -19.98 4.65 35.53
C ASP A 14 -20.28 5.55 34.32
N LYS A 15 -21.55 5.88 34.10
CA LYS A 15 -21.92 6.78 33.00
C LYS A 15 -21.18 8.11 33.14
N PRO A 16 -20.68 8.69 32.03
CA PRO A 16 -20.00 9.98 32.07
C PRO A 16 -20.92 11.02 32.71
N GLU A 17 -20.35 11.85 33.59
CA GLU A 17 -21.11 12.90 34.29
C GLU A 17 -21.71 13.89 33.28
N GLY A 18 -22.93 14.35 33.56
CA GLY A 18 -23.65 15.25 32.67
C GLY A 18 -23.00 16.63 32.56
N LYS A 19 -23.20 17.31 31.43
CA LYS A 19 -22.61 18.63 31.09
C LYS A 19 -22.69 19.67 32.23
N ARG A 20 -23.80 19.70 32.98
CA ARG A 20 -23.99 20.61 34.13
C ARG A 20 -22.97 20.41 35.26
N ILE A 21 -22.47 19.20 35.49
CA ILE A 21 -21.55 18.90 36.59
C ILE A 21 -20.12 19.25 36.17
N TYR A 22 -19.77 18.96 34.91
CA TYR A 22 -18.50 19.38 34.32
C TYR A 22 -18.36 20.90 34.31
N ASP A 23 -19.40 21.63 33.90
CA ASP A 23 -19.39 23.11 33.81
C ASP A 23 -19.26 23.80 35.18
N VAL A 24 -19.55 23.10 36.29
CA VAL A 24 -19.43 23.63 37.66
C VAL A 24 -17.97 23.69 38.13
N ASN A 25 -17.14 22.70 37.78
CA ASN A 25 -15.70 22.74 38.06
C ASN A 25 -14.88 21.88 37.07
N PRO A 26 -14.62 22.40 35.86
CA PRO A 26 -13.92 21.66 34.82
C PRO A 26 -12.48 21.27 35.21
N VAL A 27 -11.81 22.11 36.00
CA VAL A 27 -10.40 21.91 36.37
C VAL A 27 -10.25 20.72 37.31
N ALA A 28 -11.07 20.66 38.36
CA ALA A 28 -11.02 19.54 39.30
C ALA A 28 -11.39 18.21 38.62
N TYR A 29 -12.38 18.23 37.73
CA TYR A 29 -12.80 17.06 36.97
C TYR A 29 -11.70 16.56 36.03
N ASN A 30 -11.08 17.45 35.24
CA ASN A 30 -9.97 17.09 34.36
C ASN A 30 -8.75 16.60 35.15
N THR A 31 -8.47 17.20 36.30
CA THR A 31 -7.39 16.73 37.20
C THR A 31 -7.64 15.29 37.65
N SER A 32 -8.85 14.99 38.13
CA SER A 32 -9.26 13.63 38.52
C SER A 32 -9.15 12.63 37.36
N LEU A 33 -9.60 13.01 36.15
CA LEU A 33 -9.45 12.16 34.96
C LEU A 33 -7.99 11.90 34.62
N ASN A 34 -7.14 12.92 34.63
CA ASN A 34 -5.71 12.78 34.35
C ASN A 34 -5.03 11.88 35.38
N THR A 35 -5.31 12.02 36.67
CA THR A 35 -4.80 11.12 37.71
C THR A 35 -5.21 9.66 37.47
N ARG A 36 -6.45 9.42 37.02
CA ARG A 36 -6.91 8.06 36.66
C ARG A 36 -6.20 7.51 35.43
N ILE A 37 -5.94 8.36 34.44
CA ILE A 37 -5.17 8.00 33.23
C ILE A 37 -3.74 7.62 33.62
N GLU A 38 -3.10 8.41 34.49
CA GLU A 38 -1.76 8.13 35.01
C GLU A 38 -1.71 6.77 35.74
N ALA A 39 -2.65 6.52 36.65
CA ALA A 39 -2.74 5.24 37.36
C ALA A 39 -2.90 4.05 36.39
N LEU A 40 -3.72 4.21 35.35
CA LEU A 40 -3.90 3.17 34.33
C LEU A 40 -2.61 2.95 33.51
N ASN A 41 -1.90 4.03 33.17
CA ASN A 41 -0.64 3.93 32.43
C ASN A 41 0.43 3.17 33.23
N GLU A 42 0.50 3.37 34.55
CA GLU A 42 1.42 2.60 35.41
C GLU A 42 1.07 1.12 35.44
N ILE A 43 -0.22 0.75 35.53
CA ILE A 43 -0.66 -0.66 35.43
C ILE A 43 -0.22 -1.26 34.08
N ILE A 44 -0.42 -0.53 32.98
CA ILE A 44 -0.04 -0.99 31.64
C ILE A 44 1.48 -1.18 31.55
N LYS A 45 2.29 -0.23 32.06
CA LYS A 45 3.75 -0.36 32.08
C LYS A 45 4.20 -1.60 32.84
N SER A 46 3.66 -1.82 34.06
CA SER A 46 4.00 -3.01 34.84
C SER A 46 3.60 -4.31 34.13
N GLN A 47 2.46 -4.33 33.43
CA GLN A 47 2.07 -5.49 32.62
C GLN A 47 3.03 -5.74 31.46
N ILE A 48 3.50 -4.69 30.78
CA ILE A 48 4.47 -4.79 29.68
C ILE A 48 5.82 -5.29 30.20
N GLU A 49 6.32 -4.73 31.31
CA GLU A 49 7.60 -5.13 31.91
C GLU A 49 7.60 -6.59 32.39
N ALA A 50 6.44 -7.11 32.82
CA ALA A 50 6.29 -8.49 33.22
C ALA A 50 6.29 -9.50 32.04
N LYS A 51 6.17 -9.03 30.80
CA LYS A 51 6.17 -9.91 29.61
C LYS A 51 7.60 -10.31 29.24
N ASP A 52 7.79 -11.59 29.00
CA ASP A 52 9.04 -12.13 28.49
C ASP A 52 9.17 -11.84 26.99
N TYR A 53 10.05 -10.89 26.64
CA TYR A 53 10.27 -10.48 25.25
C TYR A 53 10.81 -11.61 24.35
N ASN A 54 11.42 -12.65 24.92
CA ASN A 54 11.90 -13.81 24.14
C ASN A 54 10.75 -14.67 23.59
N LYS A 55 9.52 -14.44 24.06
CA LYS A 55 8.31 -15.11 23.56
C LYS A 55 7.63 -14.38 22.42
N ILE A 56 8.14 -13.21 22.01
CA ILE A 56 7.61 -12.50 20.84
C ILE A 56 7.82 -13.37 19.60
N GLN A 57 6.73 -13.67 18.91
CA GLN A 57 6.74 -14.56 17.75
C GLN A 57 5.94 -13.98 16.59
N TYR A 58 6.35 -14.36 15.39
CA TYR A 58 5.59 -14.09 14.19
C TYR A 58 4.52 -15.18 13.97
N ASN A 59 3.33 -14.77 13.55
CA ASN A 59 2.26 -15.68 13.13
C ASN A 59 1.88 -15.41 11.65
N GLU A 60 1.48 -16.45 10.92
CA GLU A 60 1.10 -16.35 9.49
C GLU A 60 -0.34 -15.82 9.30
N THR A 61 -0.85 -15.03 10.24
CA THR A 61 -2.17 -14.43 10.16
C THR A 61 -2.07 -12.93 9.94
N ARG A 62 -3.21 -12.27 9.69
CA ARG A 62 -3.27 -10.81 9.65
C ARG A 62 -3.45 -10.17 11.04
N PHE A 63 -3.62 -10.97 12.08
CA PHE A 63 -4.04 -10.49 13.39
C PHE A 63 -2.93 -10.62 14.43
N ASP A 64 -2.83 -9.59 15.27
CA ASP A 64 -1.94 -9.59 16.41
C ASP A 64 -2.64 -10.13 17.67
N SER A 65 -1.92 -10.90 18.47
CA SER A 65 -2.32 -11.30 19.82
C SER A 65 -1.32 -10.74 20.83
N TYR A 66 -1.69 -9.65 21.50
CA TYR A 66 -0.89 -9.06 22.58
C TYR A 66 -0.82 -9.96 23.82
N ASN A 67 -1.81 -10.84 24.03
CA ASN A 67 -1.79 -11.78 25.14
C ASN A 67 -0.71 -12.84 24.95
N ASP A 68 -0.66 -13.40 23.74
CA ASP A 68 0.27 -14.47 23.36
C ASP A 68 1.60 -13.93 22.81
N LEU A 69 1.74 -12.60 22.68
CA LEU A 69 2.88 -11.91 22.08
C LEU A 69 3.17 -12.37 20.64
N THR A 70 2.12 -12.67 19.88
CA THR A 70 2.26 -13.05 18.47
C THR A 70 1.79 -11.94 17.55
N PHE A 71 2.54 -11.67 16.49
CA PHE A 71 2.24 -10.60 15.54
C PHE A 71 2.08 -11.15 14.13
N GLY A 72 1.04 -10.68 13.46
CA GLY A 72 0.74 -11.05 12.09
C GLY A 72 1.57 -10.28 11.06
N HIS A 73 1.23 -10.47 9.78
CA HIS A 73 1.88 -9.76 8.68
C HIS A 73 1.81 -8.23 8.85
N ASP A 74 0.64 -7.68 9.14
CA ASP A 74 0.45 -6.22 9.24
C ASP A 74 1.15 -5.65 10.48
N GLY A 75 1.09 -6.37 11.60
CA GLY A 75 1.78 -6.01 12.84
C GLY A 75 3.30 -6.00 12.69
N LEU A 76 3.87 -6.93 11.92
CA LEU A 76 5.30 -6.96 11.64
C LEU A 76 5.78 -5.70 10.90
N LEU A 77 5.01 -5.21 9.92
CA LEU A 77 5.34 -3.98 9.20
C LEU A 77 5.30 -2.75 10.11
N GLU A 78 4.31 -2.69 11.01
CA GLU A 78 4.23 -1.63 12.02
C GLU A 78 5.42 -1.67 12.98
N ILE A 79 5.75 -2.85 13.51
CA ILE A 79 6.88 -3.03 14.43
C ILE A 79 8.19 -2.61 13.75
N ALA A 80 8.40 -3.03 12.49
CA ALA A 80 9.58 -2.63 11.73
C ALA A 80 9.67 -1.11 11.63
N TYR A 81 8.60 -0.43 11.22
CA TYR A 81 8.56 1.03 11.13
C TYR A 81 8.89 1.70 12.47
N GLN A 82 8.28 1.24 13.57
CA GLN A 82 8.53 1.78 14.91
C GLN A 82 9.98 1.57 15.36
N LEU A 83 10.58 0.43 15.03
CA LEU A 83 11.98 0.14 15.35
C LEU A 83 12.94 1.10 14.63
N PHE A 84 12.74 1.31 13.33
CA PHE A 84 13.58 2.23 12.55
C PHE A 84 13.40 3.69 13.01
N SER A 85 12.17 4.09 13.34
CA SER A 85 11.87 5.44 13.85
C SER A 85 12.45 5.68 15.25
N SER A 86 12.35 4.69 16.14
CA SER A 86 12.77 4.83 17.55
C SER A 86 14.27 4.61 17.76
N PHE A 87 14.90 3.79 16.93
CA PHE A 87 16.31 3.39 17.08
C PHE A 87 17.12 3.67 15.80
N PRO A 88 17.60 4.91 15.59
CA PRO A 88 18.35 5.31 14.39
C PRO A 88 19.60 4.46 14.09
N LYS A 89 20.15 3.79 15.11
CA LYS A 89 21.26 2.84 14.95
C LYS A 89 20.92 1.69 13.99
N ILE A 90 19.67 1.25 13.93
CA ILE A 90 19.24 0.18 13.02
C ILE A 90 19.36 0.65 11.57
N GLY A 91 18.89 1.86 11.26
CA GLY A 91 19.05 2.48 9.94
C GLY A 91 20.53 2.62 9.56
N LYS A 92 21.38 3.01 10.52
CA LYS A 92 22.84 3.07 10.30
C LYS A 92 23.46 1.71 9.98
N ILE A 93 23.09 0.66 10.71
CA ILE A 93 23.57 -0.71 10.44
C ILE A 93 23.15 -1.15 9.03
N LEU A 94 21.93 -0.82 8.61
CA LEU A 94 21.45 -1.16 7.27
C LEU A 94 22.25 -0.44 6.19
N GLN A 95 22.48 0.86 6.36
CA GLN A 95 23.27 1.68 5.45
C GLN A 95 24.74 1.24 5.38
N ASP A 96 25.37 0.94 6.51
CA ASP A 96 26.75 0.47 6.53
C ASP A 96 26.90 -0.94 5.91
N LYS A 97 25.81 -1.67 5.70
CA LYS A 97 25.80 -3.00 5.08
C LYS A 97 25.48 -2.98 3.59
N PHE A 98 24.66 -2.03 3.13
CA PHE A 98 24.15 -1.99 1.76
C PHE A 98 24.32 -0.60 1.15
N ASP A 99 25.18 -0.50 0.13
CA ASP A 99 25.36 0.73 -0.64
C ASP A 99 24.16 0.99 -1.59
N TYR A 100 23.44 -0.08 -1.98
CA TYR A 100 22.29 0.01 -2.88
C TYR A 100 21.14 -0.85 -2.37
N ILE A 101 19.94 -0.26 -2.34
CA ILE A 101 18.70 -0.94 -1.97
C ILE A 101 17.68 -0.69 -3.09
N PHE A 102 17.21 -1.76 -3.71
CA PHE A 102 16.19 -1.68 -4.77
C PHE A 102 14.91 -2.36 -4.31
N ILE A 103 13.80 -1.64 -4.46
CA ILE A 103 12.46 -2.10 -4.09
C ILE A 103 11.67 -2.23 -5.38
N ASP A 104 11.36 -3.46 -5.75
CA ASP A 104 10.52 -3.78 -6.91
C ASP A 104 9.04 -3.77 -6.52
N GLU A 105 8.17 -3.51 -7.49
CA GLU A 105 6.73 -3.35 -7.31
C GLU A 105 6.38 -2.44 -6.11
N TYR A 106 7.02 -1.26 -6.03
CA TYR A 106 6.84 -0.34 -4.89
C TYR A 106 5.36 0.05 -4.70
N GLN A 107 4.56 0.02 -5.77
CA GLN A 107 3.15 0.38 -5.71
C GLN A 107 2.29 -0.61 -4.92
N ASP A 108 2.75 -1.84 -4.77
CA ASP A 108 2.08 -2.87 -3.95
C ASP A 108 2.69 -2.96 -2.54
N THR A 109 3.65 -2.10 -2.22
CA THR A 109 4.35 -2.07 -0.93
C THR A 109 3.63 -1.18 0.07
N ASN A 110 3.66 -1.57 1.35
CA ASN A 110 3.09 -0.77 2.43
C ASN A 110 3.86 0.57 2.58
N GLU A 111 3.11 1.67 2.72
CA GLU A 111 3.66 3.03 2.84
C GLU A 111 4.72 3.18 3.95
N LYS A 112 4.57 2.43 5.06
CA LYS A 112 5.48 2.51 6.20
C LYS A 112 6.85 1.96 5.85
N ILE A 113 6.90 0.92 5.02
CA ILE A 113 8.15 0.35 4.55
C ILE A 113 8.87 1.35 3.65
N ILE A 114 8.16 1.99 2.72
CA ILE A 114 8.74 3.05 1.90
C ILE A 114 9.26 4.19 2.79
N GLN A 115 8.51 4.60 3.82
CA GLN A 115 8.96 5.61 4.78
C GLN A 115 10.22 5.21 5.55
N ILE A 116 10.41 3.93 5.89
CA ILE A 116 11.66 3.45 6.50
C ILE A 116 12.86 3.82 5.62
N PHE A 117 12.80 3.47 4.34
CA PHE A 117 13.91 3.67 3.44
C PHE A 117 14.14 5.14 3.08
N LEU A 118 13.07 5.93 2.94
CA LEU A 118 13.18 7.34 2.54
C LEU A 118 13.45 8.29 3.71
N ARG A 119 12.92 8.02 4.92
CA ARG A 119 12.97 8.96 6.05
C ARG A 119 13.81 8.49 7.23
N HIS A 120 13.94 7.18 7.44
CA HIS A 120 14.59 6.63 8.63
C HIS A 120 16.00 6.07 8.37
N LEU A 121 16.49 6.14 7.13
CA LEU A 121 17.91 5.97 6.84
C LEU A 121 18.69 7.28 7.05
N PRO A 122 19.97 7.22 7.46
CA PRO A 122 20.79 8.41 7.59
C PRO A 122 21.01 9.09 6.24
N GLN A 123 20.72 10.39 6.17
CA GLN A 123 20.86 11.21 4.96
C GLN A 123 22.30 11.69 4.78
N ASN A 124 23.19 10.79 4.35
CA ASN A 124 24.62 11.06 4.16
C ASN A 124 25.17 10.49 2.84
N ASP A 125 24.28 10.23 1.88
CA ASP A 125 24.56 9.76 0.52
C ASP A 125 25.37 8.45 0.41
N LYS A 126 25.47 7.67 1.50
CA LYS A 126 26.17 6.37 1.49
C LYS A 126 25.36 5.25 0.84
N THR A 127 24.04 5.32 0.93
CA THR A 127 23.13 4.30 0.39
C THR A 127 22.20 4.93 -0.61
N VAL A 128 22.15 4.38 -1.81
CA VAL A 128 21.19 4.74 -2.85
C VAL A 128 19.97 3.82 -2.75
N VAL A 129 18.78 4.42 -2.67
CA VAL A 129 17.51 3.69 -2.67
C VAL A 129 16.83 3.91 -4.02
N GLY A 130 16.56 2.82 -4.75
CA GLY A 130 15.80 2.85 -6.01
C GLY A 130 14.44 2.18 -5.84
N LEU A 131 13.39 2.85 -6.30
CA LEU A 131 12.03 2.32 -6.34
C LEU A 131 11.69 1.96 -7.79
N PHE A 132 11.25 0.73 -8.03
CA PHE A 132 10.83 0.23 -9.34
C PHE A 132 9.37 -0.18 -9.29
N GLY A 133 8.59 0.26 -10.26
CA GLY A 133 7.15 0.06 -10.28
C GLY A 133 6.44 0.95 -11.28
N ASP A 134 5.13 0.77 -11.39
CA ASP A 134 4.26 1.56 -12.26
C ASP A 134 3.11 2.14 -11.42
N ALA A 135 3.06 3.46 -11.31
CA ALA A 135 2.03 4.15 -10.53
C ALA A 135 0.61 3.85 -11.02
N MET A 136 0.40 3.66 -12.34
CA MET A 136 -0.91 3.33 -12.89
C MET A 136 -1.37 1.92 -12.49
N GLN A 137 -0.45 1.03 -12.11
CA GLN A 137 -0.75 -0.34 -11.69
C GLN A 137 -1.12 -0.45 -10.21
N SER A 138 -1.12 0.66 -9.46
CA SER A 138 -1.62 0.63 -8.08
C SER A 138 -3.11 0.31 -8.06
N ILE A 139 -3.45 -0.86 -7.55
CA ILE A 139 -4.84 -1.32 -7.37
C ILE A 139 -5.44 -0.89 -6.02
N TYR A 140 -4.68 -0.20 -5.18
CA TYR A 140 -5.09 0.24 -3.84
C TYR A 140 -5.23 1.77 -3.77
N LYS A 141 -6.44 2.26 -3.49
CA LYS A 141 -6.71 3.70 -3.28
C LYS A 141 -6.00 4.32 -2.07
N ASP A 142 -5.61 3.48 -1.10
CA ASP A 142 -5.01 3.91 0.17
C ASP A 142 -3.50 3.56 0.26
N GLY A 143 -2.93 2.96 -0.79
CA GLY A 143 -1.65 2.28 -0.74
C GLY A 143 -0.63 2.91 -1.66
N ILE A 144 -0.23 4.14 -1.34
CA ILE A 144 1.13 4.71 -1.29
C ILE A 144 0.88 6.17 -0.88
N GLY A 145 1.39 6.61 0.27
CA GLY A 145 1.51 8.03 0.54
C GLY A 145 2.28 8.66 -0.62
N ASP A 146 1.55 9.39 -1.46
CA ASP A 146 1.84 9.68 -2.86
C ASP A 146 3.36 9.81 -3.13
N VAL A 147 3.95 8.89 -3.91
CA VAL A 147 5.37 9.01 -4.32
C VAL A 147 5.60 10.36 -4.99
N GLN A 148 4.55 10.91 -5.62
CA GLN A 148 4.54 12.27 -6.15
C GLN A 148 4.94 13.33 -5.12
N ASN A 149 4.60 13.17 -3.84
CA ASN A 149 5.06 14.10 -2.80
C ASN A 149 6.58 14.05 -2.63
N TYR A 150 7.17 12.85 -2.65
CA TYR A 150 8.62 12.69 -2.54
C TYR A 150 9.35 13.16 -3.80
N ILE A 151 8.72 13.03 -4.97
CA ILE A 151 9.23 13.60 -6.23
C ILE A 151 9.13 15.13 -6.18
N ALA A 152 7.99 15.68 -5.77
CA ALA A 152 7.75 17.12 -5.66
C ALA A 152 8.70 17.80 -4.65
N ASP A 153 8.99 17.14 -3.53
CA ASP A 153 9.93 17.60 -2.51
C ASP A 153 11.40 17.27 -2.88
N SER A 154 11.68 16.80 -4.10
CA SER A 154 13.02 16.46 -4.63
C SER A 154 13.77 15.42 -3.79
N THR A 155 13.05 14.61 -3.02
CA THR A 155 13.61 13.46 -2.28
C THR A 155 13.84 12.26 -3.20
N LEU A 156 13.02 12.13 -4.24
CA LEU A 156 13.17 11.13 -5.29
C LEU A 156 13.35 11.80 -6.64
N GLU A 157 14.27 11.26 -7.43
CA GLU A 157 14.41 11.60 -8.84
C GLU A 157 13.60 10.59 -9.67
N GLU A 158 12.65 11.09 -10.44
CA GLU A 158 11.83 10.26 -11.32
C GLU A 158 12.60 9.92 -12.60
N ILE A 159 12.75 8.62 -12.88
CA ILE A 159 13.35 8.12 -14.11
C ILE A 159 12.27 7.42 -14.92
N ILE A 160 11.79 8.10 -15.95
CA ILE A 160 10.73 7.61 -16.83
C ILE A 160 11.31 6.60 -17.83
N LYS A 161 10.71 5.42 -17.91
CA LYS A 161 11.07 4.38 -18.90
C LYS A 161 10.00 4.29 -19.99
N GLU A 162 10.25 5.01 -21.08
CA GLU A 162 9.39 5.03 -22.27
C GLU A 162 9.48 3.71 -23.07
N ASP A 163 10.59 2.98 -22.94
CA ASP A 163 10.85 1.79 -23.72
C ASP A 163 10.03 0.55 -23.27
N ASN A 164 9.13 0.09 -24.15
CA ASN A 164 8.35 -1.14 -23.97
C ASN A 164 8.93 -2.32 -24.76
N TYR A 165 9.67 -3.18 -24.07
CA TYR A 165 10.22 -4.41 -24.60
C TYR A 165 9.29 -5.63 -24.45
N ARG A 166 8.02 -5.46 -24.05
CA ARG A 166 7.10 -6.58 -23.78
C ARG A 166 6.02 -6.74 -24.84
N CYS A 167 5.40 -5.65 -25.28
CA CYS A 167 4.13 -5.65 -26.01
C CYS A 167 4.27 -5.34 -27.50
N SER A 168 3.31 -5.78 -28.32
CA SER A 168 3.24 -5.42 -29.75
C SER A 168 2.87 -3.95 -29.95
N VAL A 169 3.10 -3.43 -31.15
CA VAL A 169 2.79 -2.04 -31.52
C VAL A 169 1.34 -1.67 -31.20
N GLN A 170 0.38 -2.47 -31.66
CA GLN A 170 -1.05 -2.22 -31.44
C GLN A 170 -1.45 -2.25 -29.96
N VAL A 171 -0.76 -3.04 -29.13
CA VAL A 171 -1.06 -3.14 -27.70
C VAL A 171 -0.52 -1.90 -26.99
N VAL A 172 0.69 -1.45 -27.32
CA VAL A 172 1.27 -0.23 -26.75
C VAL A 172 0.46 1.01 -27.15
N GLU A 173 0.13 1.15 -28.44
CA GLU A 173 -0.75 2.24 -28.92
C GLU A 173 -2.09 2.26 -28.18
N PHE A 174 -2.72 1.10 -28.00
CA PHE A 174 -3.98 1.01 -27.29
C PHE A 174 -3.82 1.40 -25.81
N ILE A 175 -2.78 0.92 -25.13
CA ILE A 175 -2.53 1.24 -23.72
C ILE A 175 -2.26 2.73 -23.55
N ASN A 176 -1.41 3.34 -24.39
CA ASN A 176 -1.10 4.77 -24.33
C ASN A 176 -2.35 5.65 -24.45
N ASN A 177 -3.37 5.23 -25.20
CA ASN A 177 -4.66 5.93 -25.29
C ASN A 177 -5.52 5.86 -24.01
N ILE A 178 -5.22 4.93 -23.10
CA ILE A 178 -5.97 4.71 -21.85
C ILE A 178 -5.18 5.20 -20.63
N ARG A 179 -3.85 5.32 -20.74
CA ARG A 179 -2.99 5.88 -19.69
C ARG A 179 -3.40 7.32 -19.37
N THR A 180 -3.34 7.67 -18.09
CA THR A 180 -3.72 9.01 -17.57
C THR A 180 -2.60 9.70 -16.80
N ASP A 181 -1.43 9.08 -16.74
CA ASP A 181 -0.26 9.51 -15.98
C ASP A 181 0.76 10.28 -16.84
N GLY A 182 0.45 10.52 -18.11
CA GLY A 182 1.31 11.28 -19.04
C GLY A 182 2.47 10.47 -19.63
N LEU A 183 2.70 9.23 -19.19
CA LEU A 183 3.67 8.32 -19.78
C LEU A 183 3.19 7.87 -21.17
N ASN A 184 4.00 8.13 -22.19
CA ASN A 184 3.83 7.58 -23.53
C ASN A 184 4.93 6.56 -23.79
N GLN A 185 4.57 5.28 -23.99
CA GLN A 185 5.56 4.24 -24.24
C GLN A 185 5.78 3.99 -25.72
N GLU A 186 7.00 3.64 -26.09
CA GLU A 186 7.38 3.25 -27.45
C GLU A 186 7.85 1.80 -27.47
N VAL A 187 7.50 1.06 -28.53
CA VAL A 187 7.97 -0.32 -28.68
C VAL A 187 9.46 -0.32 -28.96
N GLN A 188 10.22 -0.99 -28.11
CA GLN A 188 11.65 -1.25 -28.35
C GLN A 188 11.94 -2.73 -28.58
N LEU A 189 12.99 -2.95 -29.36
CA LEU A 189 13.49 -4.27 -29.74
C LEU A 189 14.74 -4.61 -28.92
N LYS A 190 14.85 -5.86 -28.49
CA LYS A 190 15.98 -6.31 -27.64
C LYS A 190 17.26 -6.58 -28.43
N HIS A 191 17.13 -6.82 -29.74
CA HIS A 191 18.22 -7.14 -30.65
C HIS A 191 18.05 -6.33 -31.93
N ASP A 192 19.17 -5.84 -32.47
CA ASP A 192 19.20 -5.02 -33.69
C ASP A 192 18.69 -5.75 -34.94
N GLU A 193 18.63 -7.09 -34.90
CA GLU A 193 18.14 -7.93 -36.01
C GLU A 193 16.62 -8.11 -36.02
N SER A 194 15.94 -7.81 -34.92
CA SER A 194 14.47 -7.87 -34.89
C SER A 194 13.88 -6.69 -35.65
N THR A 195 12.74 -6.91 -36.30
CA THR A 195 12.00 -5.82 -36.97
C THR A 195 10.68 -5.55 -36.26
N LEU A 196 10.18 -4.32 -36.36
CA LEU A 196 8.84 -3.97 -35.85
C LEU A 196 7.74 -4.79 -36.53
N ASP A 197 7.97 -5.27 -37.76
CA ASP A 197 7.06 -6.16 -38.49
C ASP A 197 6.88 -7.54 -37.82
N GLU A 198 7.86 -7.97 -37.01
CA GLU A 198 7.75 -9.19 -36.19
C GLU A 198 6.99 -8.94 -34.87
N ARG A 199 6.77 -7.66 -34.52
CA ARG A 199 6.17 -7.19 -33.26
C ARG A 199 4.73 -6.75 -33.42
N GLN A 200 3.97 -7.48 -34.22
CA GLN A 200 2.56 -7.19 -34.52
C GLN A 200 1.62 -8.02 -33.63
N GLY A 201 0.51 -7.41 -33.23
CA GLY A 201 -0.52 -8.04 -32.39
C GLY A 201 -1.90 -7.47 -32.67
N ILE A 202 -2.89 -7.94 -31.94
CA ILE A 202 -4.30 -7.54 -32.14
C ILE A 202 -4.91 -7.21 -30.79
N VAL A 203 -5.50 -6.02 -30.69
CA VAL A 203 -6.41 -5.66 -29.61
C VAL A 203 -7.83 -5.80 -30.14
N SER A 204 -8.68 -6.54 -29.43
CA SER A 204 -10.08 -6.72 -29.81
C SER A 204 -10.98 -6.51 -28.60
N PHE A 205 -11.96 -5.63 -28.75
CA PHE A 205 -12.98 -5.39 -27.73
C PHE A 205 -14.26 -6.15 -28.11
N PHE A 206 -14.65 -7.08 -27.25
CA PHE A 206 -15.87 -7.86 -27.41
C PHE A 206 -16.90 -7.40 -26.39
N TYR A 207 -18.09 -7.04 -26.87
CA TYR A 207 -19.19 -6.64 -26.01
C TYR A 207 -20.50 -7.29 -26.43
N SER A 208 -21.41 -7.43 -25.48
CA SER A 208 -22.77 -7.92 -25.69
C SER A 208 -23.73 -7.07 -24.88
N ILE A 209 -24.78 -6.60 -25.55
CA ILE A 209 -25.86 -5.85 -24.89
C ILE A 209 -26.89 -6.88 -24.45
N VAL A 210 -27.15 -6.94 -23.15
CA VAL A 210 -28.07 -7.89 -22.53
C VAL A 210 -29.09 -7.14 -21.68
N ASP A 211 -30.34 -7.58 -21.72
CA ASP A 211 -31.42 -6.99 -20.91
C ASP A 211 -31.21 -7.25 -19.41
N SER A 212 -30.51 -8.34 -19.07
CA SER A 212 -30.11 -8.65 -17.69
C SER A 212 -28.70 -9.25 -17.65
N LYS A 213 -27.87 -8.75 -16.72
CA LYS A 213 -26.50 -9.25 -16.51
C LYS A 213 -26.55 -10.65 -15.89
N PRO A 214 -25.87 -11.66 -16.47
CA PRO A 214 -25.83 -12.99 -15.89
C PRO A 214 -25.12 -12.94 -14.52
N THR A 215 -25.68 -13.64 -13.54
CA THR A 215 -25.10 -13.79 -12.21
C THR A 215 -24.19 -15.02 -12.15
N ALA A 216 -23.44 -15.17 -11.06
CA ALA A 216 -22.63 -16.37 -10.81
C ALA A 216 -23.45 -17.67 -10.97
N PHE A 217 -24.74 -17.62 -10.57
CA PHE A 217 -25.71 -18.72 -10.60
C PHE A 217 -26.41 -18.93 -11.93
N SER A 218 -26.23 -18.07 -12.94
CA SER A 218 -26.85 -18.28 -14.26
C SER A 218 -26.36 -19.56 -14.93
N THR A 219 -27.27 -20.25 -15.62
CA THR A 219 -26.98 -21.52 -16.29
C THR A 219 -25.91 -21.37 -17.38
N LYS A 220 -25.15 -22.44 -17.64
CA LYS A 220 -24.11 -22.47 -18.68
C LYS A 220 -24.67 -22.10 -20.06
N GLU A 221 -25.93 -22.39 -20.33
CA GLU A 221 -26.62 -22.07 -21.59
C GLU A 221 -26.87 -20.58 -21.76
N ILE A 222 -27.33 -19.89 -20.71
CA ILE A 222 -27.50 -18.43 -20.71
C ILE A 222 -26.14 -17.74 -20.90
N LYS A 223 -25.10 -18.22 -20.20
CA LYS A 223 -23.75 -17.68 -20.38
C LYS A 223 -23.27 -17.89 -21.82
N LYS A 224 -23.42 -19.09 -22.40
CA LYS A 224 -23.05 -19.40 -23.79
C LYS A 224 -23.85 -18.61 -24.83
N SER A 225 -25.14 -18.34 -24.62
CA SER A 225 -25.96 -17.57 -25.56
C SER A 225 -25.52 -16.11 -25.65
N ILE A 226 -25.04 -15.54 -24.54
CA ILE A 226 -24.46 -14.19 -24.49
C ILE A 226 -23.13 -14.13 -25.24
N TYR A 227 -22.24 -15.10 -25.02
CA TYR A 227 -20.96 -15.19 -25.76
C TYR A 227 -21.16 -15.29 -27.28
N ARG A 228 -22.21 -15.99 -27.74
CA ARG A 228 -22.54 -16.10 -29.17
C ARG A 228 -23.09 -14.81 -29.78
N LYS A 229 -23.61 -13.90 -28.97
CA LYS A 229 -24.10 -12.57 -29.39
C LYS A 229 -23.03 -11.48 -29.32
N ASN A 230 -21.80 -11.82 -28.92
CA ASN A 230 -20.71 -10.86 -28.85
C ASN A 230 -20.49 -10.22 -30.21
N LYS A 231 -20.58 -8.89 -30.26
CA LYS A 231 -20.11 -8.11 -31.42
C LYS A 231 -18.66 -7.76 -31.18
N GLN A 232 -17.85 -7.90 -32.21
CA GLN A 232 -16.46 -7.46 -32.21
C GLN A 232 -16.41 -6.02 -32.73
N PHE A 233 -15.84 -5.11 -31.95
CA PHE A 233 -15.54 -3.77 -32.44
C PHE A 233 -14.11 -3.77 -32.98
N ASN A 234 -13.96 -3.82 -34.30
CA ASN A 234 -12.66 -3.71 -34.97
C ASN A 234 -12.44 -2.24 -35.38
N ARG A 235 -11.73 -1.46 -34.57
CA ARG A 235 -11.00 -0.30 -35.10
C ARG A 235 -9.60 -0.77 -35.41
N THR A 236 -9.31 -0.95 -36.69
CA THR A 236 -7.93 -1.00 -37.14
C THR A 236 -7.36 0.39 -36.91
N CYS A 237 -6.42 0.56 -35.97
CA CYS A 237 -5.55 1.74 -35.98
C CYS A 237 -4.73 1.64 -37.26
N LYS A 238 -5.28 2.16 -38.35
CA LYS A 238 -4.48 2.54 -39.50
C LYS A 238 -4.07 3.98 -39.24
N GLU A 239 -2.77 4.21 -39.24
CA GLU A 239 -2.17 5.52 -39.40
C GLU A 239 -2.96 6.30 -40.45
N GLN A 240 -3.59 7.39 -40.05
CA GLN A 240 -3.90 8.47 -40.97
C GLN A 240 -2.73 9.44 -40.89
N SER A 241 -1.68 9.11 -41.64
CA SER A 241 -0.72 10.09 -42.12
C SER A 241 -1.36 10.83 -43.31
N ALA A 242 -1.84 12.04 -43.04
CA ALA A 242 -1.98 13.16 -43.98
C ALA A 242 -2.29 14.45 -43.20
#